data_AF-A0A811NGA4-F1
#
_entry.id   AF-A0A811NGA4-F1
#
_cell.length_a   1.000
_cell.length_b   1.000
_cell.length_c   1.000
_cell.angle_alpha   90.00
_cell.angle_beta   90.00
_cell.angle_gamma   90.00
#
_symmetry.space_group_name_H-M   'P 1'
#
loop_
_entity.id
_entity.type
_entity.pdbx_description
1 polymer ?
#
loop_
_entity_poly.entity_id
_entity_poly.type
_entity_poly.pdbx_seq_one_letter_code
_entity_poly.pdbx_strand_id
1 'polypeptide(L)'
;MELLEELGLPKGLLPMEDLQEFGYNRATGFMWLVQRKKKVEHTFKKIKQTVSYAPEVTAFAEKGKLRKITGVKTKELMLWLSVVEVYVLEASPENVTFKTGTGLSDSFNTTAFALGE
;
A
#
# COMPACT_ATOMS: atom_id res chain seq x y z
N MET A 1 2.51 10.93 -3.52
CA MET A 1 2.44 10.72 -4.98
C MET A 1 1.06 11.18 -5.47
N GLU A 2 1.00 12.00 -6.51
CA GLU A 2 -0.27 12.52 -7.08
C GLU A 2 -1.20 11.40 -7.56
N LEU A 3 -0.65 10.33 -8.13
CA LEU A 3 -1.44 9.18 -8.58
C LEU A 3 -2.29 8.54 -7.48
N LEU A 4 -1.78 8.40 -6.25
CA LEU A 4 -2.56 7.79 -5.17
C LEU A 4 -3.78 8.66 -4.83
N GLU A 5 -3.63 9.98 -4.86
CA GLU A 5 -4.74 10.91 -4.67
C GLU A 5 -5.74 10.86 -5.83
N GLU A 6 -5.28 10.79 -7.09
CA GLU A 6 -6.15 10.56 -8.25
C GLU A 6 -6.97 9.27 -8.10
N LEU A 7 -6.37 8.23 -7.53
CA LEU A 7 -7.01 6.96 -7.25
C LEU A 7 -7.86 6.99 -5.97
N GLY A 8 -7.95 8.09 -5.22
CA GLY A 8 -8.71 8.15 -3.97
C GLY A 8 -8.10 7.33 -2.82
N LEU A 9 -6.78 7.18 -2.83
CA LEU A 9 -6.00 6.44 -1.83
C LEU A 9 -5.11 7.40 -1.02
N PRO A 10 -4.79 7.07 0.25
CA PRO A 10 -3.88 7.88 1.05
C PRO A 10 -2.48 8.01 0.42
N LYS A 11 -1.96 9.25 0.37
CA LYS A 11 -0.69 9.58 -0.31
C LYS A 11 0.55 8.92 0.29
N GLY A 12 0.49 8.52 1.56
CA GLY A 12 1.59 7.89 2.30
C GLY A 12 1.56 6.36 2.31
N LEU A 13 0.71 5.70 1.51
CA LEU A 13 0.65 4.24 1.46
C LEU A 13 1.92 3.56 0.93
N LEU A 14 2.72 4.26 0.12
CA LEU A 14 3.90 3.68 -0.54
C LEU A 14 5.19 4.36 -0.06
N PRO A 15 6.29 3.61 0.08
CA PRO A 15 7.58 4.18 0.45
C PRO A 15 8.14 4.99 -0.72
N MET A 16 8.66 6.17 -0.43
CA MET A 16 9.25 7.07 -1.44
C MET A 16 10.76 7.26 -1.26
N GLU A 17 11.29 6.93 -0.08
CA GLU A 17 12.71 7.01 0.22
C GLU A 17 13.43 5.87 -0.53
N ASP A 18 14.22 6.18 -1.55
CA ASP A 18 14.94 5.24 -2.44
C ASP A 18 14.18 4.65 -3.64
N LEU A 19 13.14 5.35 -4.12
CA LEU A 19 12.47 5.02 -5.38
C LEU A 19 13.42 5.21 -6.59
N GLN A 20 13.66 4.16 -7.37
CA GLN A 20 14.42 4.21 -8.62
C GLN A 20 13.51 4.35 -9.83
N GLU A 21 12.45 3.56 -9.86
CA GLU A 21 11.53 3.51 -10.99
C GLU A 21 10.10 3.44 -10.47
N PHE A 22 9.24 4.21 -11.12
CA PHE A 22 7.81 4.10 -10.96
C PHE A 22 7.16 4.11 -12.32
N GLY A 23 6.26 3.16 -12.55
CA GLY A 23 5.47 3.08 -13.76
C GLY A 23 4.01 2.84 -13.48
N TYR A 24 3.17 3.43 -14.33
CA TYR A 24 1.73 3.20 -14.32
C TYR A 24 1.17 3.17 -15.74
N ASN A 25 0.69 2.01 -16.14
CA ASN A 25 -0.03 1.82 -17.38
C ASN A 25 -1.52 2.09 -17.15
N ARG A 26 -1.96 3.32 -17.46
CA ARG A 26 -3.36 3.75 -17.31
C ARG A 26 -4.38 2.90 -18.07
N ALA A 27 -3.99 2.32 -19.20
CA ALA A 27 -4.90 1.50 -20.02
C ALA A 27 -5.21 0.14 -19.37
N THR A 28 -4.25 -0.42 -18.63
CA THR A 28 -4.39 -1.75 -17.98
C THR A 28 -4.60 -1.65 -16.47
N GLY A 29 -4.35 -0.48 -15.87
CA GLY A 29 -4.31 -0.29 -14.42
C GLY A 29 -3.03 -0.84 -13.77
N PHE A 30 -2.11 -1.46 -14.51
CA PHE A 30 -0.91 -2.04 -13.93
C PHE A 30 0.08 -0.96 -13.49
N MET A 31 0.57 -1.08 -12.26
CA MET A 31 1.61 -0.21 -11.72
C MET A 31 2.74 -1.02 -11.09
N TRP A 32 3.94 -0.45 -11.11
CA TRP A 32 5.11 -1.02 -10.46
C TRP A 32 5.99 0.07 -9.84
N LEU A 33 6.71 -0.34 -8.81
CA LEU A 33 7.62 0.49 -8.04
C LEU A 33 8.88 -0.33 -7.78
N VAL A 34 10.04 0.22 -8.18
CA VAL A 34 11.36 -0.41 -7.95
C VAL A 34 12.16 0.45 -7.00
N GLN A 35 12.67 -0.15 -5.94
CA GLN A 35 13.45 0.51 -4.90
C GLN A 35 14.92 0.08 -4.97
N ARG A 36 15.84 0.95 -4.53
CA ARG A 36 17.27 0.60 -4.45
C ARG A 36 17.56 -0.40 -3.34
N LYS A 37 16.90 -0.25 -2.20
CA LYS A 37 17.11 -1.13 -1.04
C LYS A 37 16.51 -2.51 -1.30
N LYS A 38 17.19 -3.56 -0.84
CA LYS A 38 16.71 -4.95 -0.96
C LYS A 38 15.43 -5.22 -0.16
N LYS A 39 15.19 -4.41 0.87
CA LYS A 39 13.98 -4.44 1.70
C LYS A 39 13.87 -3.08 2.39
N VAL A 40 12.67 -2.50 2.39
CA VAL A 40 12.35 -1.32 3.19
C VAL A 40 11.28 -1.71 4.20
N GLU A 41 11.56 -1.48 5.47
CA GLU A 41 10.56 -1.61 6.53
C GLU A 41 10.08 -0.22 6.94
N HIS A 42 8.78 -0.10 7.16
CA HIS A 42 8.15 1.13 7.60
C HIS A 42 7.16 0.82 8.72
N THR A 43 7.05 1.70 9.70
CA THR A 43 6.06 1.57 10.77
C THR A 43 5.16 2.78 10.76
N PHE A 44 3.88 2.56 10.43
CA PHE A 44 2.84 3.58 10.52
C PHE A 44 2.53 3.82 12.00
N LYS A 45 3.10 4.88 12.58
CA LYS A 45 3.14 5.08 14.05
C LYS A 45 1.76 5.17 14.68
N LYS A 46 0.81 5.85 14.02
CA LYS A 46 -0.58 6.01 14.50
C LYS A 46 -1.29 4.68 14.75
N ILE A 47 -1.02 3.67 13.94
CA ILE A 47 -1.66 2.36 14.03
C ILE A 47 -0.72 1.27 14.56
N LYS A 48 0.54 1.64 14.84
CA LYS A 48 1.61 0.74 15.30
C LYS A 48 1.82 -0.47 14.38
N GLN A 49 1.53 -0.30 13.09
CA GLN A 49 1.63 -1.37 12.11
C GLN A 49 2.97 -1.29 11.39
N THR A 50 3.74 -2.38 11.44
CA THR A 50 4.98 -2.51 10.67
C THR A 50 4.70 -3.25 9.36
N VAL A 51 5.10 -2.64 8.26
CA VAL A 51 5.04 -3.21 6.92
C VAL A 51 6.43 -3.33 6.32
N SER A 52 6.59 -4.24 5.38
CA SER A 52 7.81 -4.38 4.59
C SER A 52 7.49 -4.35 3.10
N TYR A 53 8.38 -3.70 2.36
CA TYR A 53 8.36 -3.58 0.91
C TYR A 53 9.58 -4.29 0.34
N ALA A 54 9.35 -5.13 -0.66
CA ALA A 54 10.36 -5.81 -1.45
C ALA A 54 11.02 -4.82 -2.44
N PRO A 55 12.12 -5.21 -3.13
CA PRO A 55 12.77 -4.36 -4.11
C PRO A 55 11.83 -3.94 -5.25
N GLU A 56 10.87 -4.81 -5.58
CA GLU A 56 9.83 -4.57 -6.56
C GLU A 56 8.46 -4.78 -5.93
N VAL A 57 7.58 -3.80 -6.09
CA VAL A 57 6.18 -3.84 -5.67
C VAL A 57 5.33 -3.63 -6.92
N THR A 58 4.34 -4.49 -7.13
CA THR A 58 3.40 -4.35 -8.24
C THR A 58 1.96 -4.42 -7.77
N ALA A 59 1.05 -3.82 -8.52
CA ALA A 59 -0.38 -3.91 -8.27
C ALA A 59 -1.18 -3.59 -9.54
N PHE A 60 -2.47 -3.93 -9.53
CA PHE A 60 -3.45 -3.34 -10.44
C PHE A 60 -4.26 -2.30 -9.67
N ALA A 61 -4.23 -1.07 -10.18
CA ALA A 61 -4.90 0.09 -9.64
C ALA A 61 -6.27 0.31 -10.30
N GLU A 62 -7.24 0.63 -9.48
CA GLU A 62 -8.60 1.05 -9.83
C GLU A 62 -9.00 2.20 -8.89
N LYS A 63 -10.10 2.90 -9.19
CA LYS A 63 -10.59 3.96 -8.30
C LYS A 63 -10.85 3.39 -6.91
N GLY A 64 -10.20 3.98 -5.92
CA GLY A 64 -10.27 3.63 -4.51
C GLY A 64 -9.55 2.33 -4.15
N LYS A 65 -8.79 1.70 -5.04
CA LYS A 65 -8.37 0.31 -4.84
C LYS A 65 -7.05 -0.07 -5.52
N LEU A 66 -6.25 -0.85 -4.80
CA LEU A 66 -5.13 -1.63 -5.34
C LEU A 66 -5.43 -3.12 -5.11
N ARG A 67 -5.22 -3.96 -6.14
CA ARG A 67 -5.44 -5.42 -6.05
C ARG A 67 -4.28 -6.19 -6.65
N LYS A 68 -4.20 -7.47 -6.29
CA LYS A 68 -3.11 -8.39 -6.67
C LYS A 68 -1.75 -7.78 -6.33
N ILE A 69 -1.67 -7.17 -5.16
CA ILE A 69 -0.44 -6.52 -4.68
C ILE A 69 0.63 -7.59 -4.49
N THR A 70 1.84 -7.32 -4.96
CA THR A 70 3.04 -8.13 -4.71
C THR A 70 4.10 -7.28 -4.02
N GLY A 71 5.00 -7.94 -3.29
CA GLY A 71 6.13 -7.27 -2.65
C GLY A 71 5.80 -6.50 -1.36
N VAL A 72 4.55 -6.52 -0.88
CA VAL A 72 4.16 -5.88 0.39
C VAL A 72 3.77 -6.93 1.42
N LYS A 73 4.32 -6.82 2.63
CA LYS A 73 3.92 -7.66 3.78
C LYS A 73 3.62 -6.82 5.01
N THR A 74 2.61 -7.23 5.78
CA THR A 74 2.28 -6.69 7.11
C THR A 74 2.74 -7.67 8.19
N LYS A 75 3.09 -7.17 9.38
CA LYS A 75 3.48 -7.99 10.52
C LYS A 75 2.30 -8.22 11.48
N GLU A 76 1.66 -9.38 11.41
CA GLU A 76 0.54 -9.78 12.27
C GLU A 76 0.96 -10.90 13.22
N LEU A 77 0.75 -10.75 14.54
CA LEU A 77 1.06 -11.77 15.56
C LEU A 77 2.43 -12.45 15.37
N MET A 78 3.46 -11.63 15.07
CA MET A 78 4.85 -12.03 14.75
C MET A 78 5.09 -12.68 13.38
N LEU A 79 4.06 -12.89 12.56
CA LEU A 79 4.17 -13.43 11.20
C LEU A 79 4.12 -12.31 10.15
N TRP A 80 4.87 -12.48 9.06
CA TRP A 80 4.80 -11.59 7.91
C TRP A 80 3.80 -12.12 6.89
N LEU A 81 2.66 -11.45 6.76
CA LEU A 81 1.58 -11.82 5.85
C LEU A 81 1.59 -10.92 4.62
N SER A 82 1.45 -11.51 3.44
CA SER A 82 1.38 -10.75 2.18
C SER A 82 0.09 -9.94 2.11
N VAL A 83 0.21 -8.64 1.88
CA VAL A 83 -0.93 -7.77 1.56
C VAL A 83 -1.23 -7.95 0.08
N VAL A 84 -2.48 -8.28 -0.25
CA VAL A 84 -2.90 -8.57 -1.64
C VAL A 84 -3.91 -7.56 -2.17
N GLU A 85 -4.55 -6.80 -1.29
CA GLU A 85 -5.56 -5.82 -1.64
C GLU A 85 -5.54 -4.66 -0.63
N VAL A 86 -5.73 -3.45 -1.12
CA VAL A 86 -5.96 -2.24 -0.33
C VAL A 86 -7.12 -1.49 -0.98
N TYR A 87 -8.09 -1.03 -0.20
CA TYR A 87 -9.20 -0.25 -0.75
C TYR A 87 -9.79 0.75 0.25
N VAL A 88 -10.38 1.80 -0.31
CA VAL A 88 -11.23 2.78 0.38
C VAL A 88 -12.63 2.61 -0.19
N LEU A 89 -13.63 2.40 0.68
CA LEU A 89 -15.02 2.32 0.24
C LEU A 89 -15.59 3.73 0.09
N GLU A 90 -16.35 3.97 -0.98
CA GLU A 90 -17.01 5.26 -1.19
C GLU A 90 -17.97 5.63 -0.04
N ALA A 91 -18.57 4.64 0.62
CA ALA A 91 -19.44 4.83 1.77
C ALA A 91 -18.70 5.19 3.08
N SER A 92 -17.38 5.00 3.14
CA SER A 92 -16.55 5.27 4.32
C SER A 92 -15.15 5.77 3.91
N PRO A 93 -15.05 6.95 3.27
CA PRO A 93 -13.80 7.45 2.70
C PRO A 93 -12.72 7.78 3.75
N GLU A 94 -13.13 7.90 5.01
CA GLU A 94 -12.23 8.10 6.15
C GLU A 94 -11.45 6.85 6.53
N ASN A 95 -11.80 5.68 5.99
CA ASN A 95 -11.15 4.41 6.29
C ASN A 95 -10.55 3.75 5.06
N VAL A 96 -9.34 3.21 5.23
CA VAL A 96 -8.67 2.34 4.27
C VAL A 96 -8.58 0.94 4.85
N THR A 97 -8.88 -0.06 4.03
CA THR A 97 -8.89 -1.48 4.41
C THR A 97 -7.79 -2.23 3.68
N PHE A 98 -7.06 -3.06 4.41
CA PHE A 98 -6.00 -3.93 3.89
C PHE A 98 -6.46 -5.37 4.03
N LYS A 99 -6.22 -6.19 2.99
CA LYS A 99 -6.46 -7.64 3.06
C LYS A 99 -5.18 -8.41 2.81
N THR A 100 -5.02 -9.50 3.55
CA THR A 100 -3.92 -10.43 3.38
C THR A 100 -4.31 -11.62 2.51
N GLY A 101 -3.31 -12.30 1.96
CA GLY A 101 -3.52 -13.55 1.21
C GLY A 101 -4.12 -14.70 2.04
N THR A 102 -4.16 -14.58 3.37
CA THR A 102 -4.80 -15.54 4.28
C THR A 102 -6.26 -15.20 4.57
N GLY A 103 -6.79 -14.11 4.01
CA GLY A 103 -8.17 -13.67 4.23
C GLY A 103 -8.38 -12.77 5.45
N LEU A 104 -7.32 -12.42 6.18
CA LEU A 104 -7.41 -11.41 7.25
C LEU A 104 -7.60 -10.03 6.64
N SER A 105 -8.33 -9.17 7.36
CA SER A 105 -8.64 -7.82 6.92
C SER A 105 -8.67 -6.87 8.09
N ASP A 106 -8.01 -5.72 7.93
CA ASP A 106 -7.98 -4.66 8.93
C ASP A 106 -8.28 -3.32 8.28
N SER A 107 -9.05 -2.49 8.98
CA SER A 107 -9.44 -1.15 8.52
C SER A 107 -8.93 -0.10 9.48
N PHE A 108 -8.36 0.97 8.91
CA PHE A 108 -7.72 2.05 9.66
C PHE A 108 -8.12 3.39 9.09
N ASN A 109 -8.09 4.43 9.93
CA ASN A 109 -8.34 5.78 9.46
C ASN A 109 -7.27 6.23 8.45
N THR A 110 -7.67 6.87 7.35
CA THR A 110 -6.76 7.30 6.26
C THR A 110 -5.68 8.27 6.73
N THR A 111 -5.91 9.02 7.80
CA THR A 111 -4.93 9.93 8.41
C THR A 111 -3.72 9.20 9.01
N ALA A 112 -3.80 7.88 9.22
CA ALA A 112 -2.66 7.04 9.60
C ALA A 112 -1.66 6.78 8.47
N PHE A 113 -2.00 7.21 7.24
CA PHE A 113 -1.19 7.02 6.03
C PHE A 113 -0.99 8.34 5.29
N ALA A 114 -0.94 9.44 6.04
CA ALA A 114 -0.56 10.74 5.51
C ALA A 114 0.93 10.74 5.11
N LEU A 115 1.34 11.72 4.29
CA LEU A 115 2.77 11.87 3.94
C LEU A 115 3.58 12.22 5.20
N GLY A 116 4.70 11.52 5.41
CA GLY A 116 5.62 11.77 6.52
C GLY A 116 5.23 11.13 7.86
N GLU A 117 4.19 10.30 7.87
CA GLU A 117 3.79 9.49 9.03
C GLU A 117 4.78 8.37 9.35
#